data_AF-A0AAW0V684-F1
#
_entry.id   AF-A0AAW0V684-F1
#
_cell.length_a   1.000
_cell.length_b   1.000
_cell.length_c   1.000
_cell.angle_alpha   90.00
_cell.angle_beta   90.00
_cell.angle_gamma   90.00
#
_symmetry.space_group_name_H-M   'P 1'
#
loop_
_entity.id
_entity.type
_entity.pdbx_description
1 polymer ?
#
loop_
_entity_poly.entity_id
_entity_poly.type
_entity_poly.pdbx_seq_one_letter_code
_entity_poly.pdbx_strand_id
1 'polypeptide(L)'
;MIDEVARVDFEFFLKDGCILCKLMNRINPGCIPEESITWEGARSKQINIKNFLQQAEAYGVPKAKLFHLEDLLHLRHIPRVTRCIYALAKLVADDSNLSDCPRLGDEPSFMQEHKKKVDVPGHRDTKDVLAQLTTEKKKDEKKLAKHSLYQ
;
A
#
# COMPACT_ATOMS: atom_id res chain seq x y z
N MET A 1 13.05 30.09 0.64
CA MET A 1 13.71 28.76 0.57
C MET A 1 12.84 27.70 -0.09
N ILE A 2 11.50 27.86 -0.14
CA ILE A 2 10.59 26.95 -0.88
C ILE A 2 10.54 27.30 -2.38
N ASP A 3 10.72 28.57 -2.76
CA ASP A 3 10.61 29.03 -4.15
C ASP A 3 11.70 28.50 -5.11
N GLU A 4 12.90 28.19 -4.61
CA GLU A 4 13.93 27.55 -5.45
C GLU A 4 13.66 26.05 -5.68
N VAL A 5 13.04 25.39 -4.70
CA VAL A 5 12.69 23.97 -4.76
C VAL A 5 11.55 23.72 -5.75
N ALA A 6 10.66 24.70 -5.94
CA ALA A 6 9.54 24.62 -6.89
C ALA A 6 9.97 24.55 -8.37
N ARG A 7 11.25 24.78 -8.68
CA ARG A 7 11.81 24.64 -10.03
C ARG A 7 12.36 23.25 -10.34
N VAL A 8 12.43 22.36 -9.34
CA VAL A 8 12.97 21.02 -9.49
C VAL A 8 11.83 20.04 -9.73
N ASP A 9 11.99 19.14 -10.71
CA ASP A 9 10.97 18.12 -10.96
C ASP A 9 10.76 17.28 -9.70
N PHE A 10 9.49 16.97 -9.42
CA PHE A 10 9.04 16.21 -8.26
C PHE A 10 9.91 14.97 -7.99
N GLU A 11 10.26 14.25 -9.04
CA GLU A 11 11.05 13.02 -8.99
C GLU A 11 12.52 13.24 -8.61
N PHE A 12 13.15 14.33 -9.04
CA PHE A 12 14.51 14.68 -8.62
C PHE A 12 14.54 15.18 -7.18
N PHE A 13 13.51 15.90 -6.76
CA PHE A 13 13.42 16.40 -5.38
C PHE A 13 13.28 15.26 -4.36
N LEU A 14 12.56 14.20 -4.69
CA LEU A 14 12.42 13.03 -3.83
C LEU A 14 13.65 12.10 -3.84
N LYS A 15 14.48 12.16 -4.89
CA LYS A 15 15.57 11.20 -5.14
C LYS A 15 16.60 11.11 -4.02
N ASP A 16 16.82 12.21 -3.29
CA ASP A 16 17.80 12.25 -2.20
C ASP A 16 17.30 11.51 -0.95
N GLY A 17 16.00 11.23 -0.84
CA GLY A 17 15.38 10.55 0.31
C GLY A 17 15.34 11.39 1.59
N CYS A 18 16.10 12.49 1.66
CA CYS A 18 16.16 13.36 2.84
C CYS A 18 14.79 13.91 3.24
N ILE A 19 14.02 14.38 2.26
CA ILE A 19 12.69 14.94 2.52
C ILE A 19 11.70 13.87 3.00
N LEU A 20 11.84 12.62 2.54
CA LEU A 20 11.02 11.50 2.99
C LEU A 20 11.32 11.14 4.45
N CYS A 21 12.60 11.13 4.84
CA CYS A 21 12.98 10.94 6.25
C CYS A 21 12.47 12.07 7.13
N LYS A 22 12.62 13.33 6.68
CA LYS A 22 12.09 14.49 7.39
C LYS A 22 10.57 14.45 7.54
N LEU A 23 9.85 14.04 6.49
CA LEU A 23 8.40 13.81 6.55
C LEU A 23 8.05 12.82 7.66
N MET A 24 8.78 11.70 7.74
CA MET A 24 8.51 10.71 8.78
C MET A 24 8.81 11.22 10.20
N ASN A 25 9.88 12.00 10.37
CA ASN A 25 10.16 12.66 11.66
C ASN A 25 9.09 13.67 12.08
N ARG A 26 8.31 14.23 11.14
CA ARG A 26 7.17 15.10 11.47
C ARG A 26 5.93 14.31 11.90
N ILE A 27 5.78 13.09 11.39
CA ILE A 27 4.69 12.18 11.76
C ILE A 27 4.99 11.50 13.09
N ASN A 28 6.19 10.93 13.21
CA ASN A 28 6.69 10.27 14.41
C ASN A 28 8.02 10.91 14.83
N PRO A 29 8.01 11.85 15.79
CA PRO A 29 9.21 12.58 16.19
C PRO A 29 10.29 11.63 16.73
N GLY A 30 11.50 11.74 16.18
CA GLY A 30 12.66 10.96 16.61
C GLY A 30 12.75 9.55 16.03
N CYS A 31 11.91 9.18 15.04
CA CYS A 31 11.99 7.85 14.42
C CYS A 31 13.24 7.64 13.55
N ILE A 32 13.77 8.71 12.94
CA ILE A 32 15.01 8.70 12.16
C ILE A 32 15.96 9.76 12.73
N PRO A 33 17.18 9.41 13.15
CA PRO A 33 18.14 10.38 13.66
C PRO A 33 18.45 11.45 12.61
N GLU A 34 18.34 12.74 12.94
CA GLU A 34 18.49 13.83 11.96
C GLU A 34 19.93 13.93 11.44
N GLU A 35 20.91 13.57 12.28
CA GLU A 35 22.33 13.43 11.92
C GLU A 35 22.60 12.36 10.86
N SER A 36 21.67 11.41 10.69
CA SER A 36 21.78 10.38 9.66
C SER A 36 21.24 10.84 8.30
N ILE A 37 20.46 11.93 8.27
CA ILE A 37 19.80 12.45 7.07
C ILE A 37 20.76 13.36 6.30
N THR A 38 21.58 12.73 5.47
CA THR A 38 22.61 13.43 4.69
C THR A 38 22.38 13.25 3.19
N TRP A 39 22.58 14.33 2.43
CA TRP A 39 22.45 14.33 0.96
C TRP A 39 23.77 13.99 0.24
N GLU A 40 24.89 14.04 0.95
CA GLU A 40 26.22 13.72 0.41
C GLU A 40 26.37 12.23 0.11
N GLY A 41 26.50 11.93 -1.19
CA GLY A 41 26.90 10.62 -1.69
C GLY A 41 25.76 9.65 -2.01
N ALA A 42 26.03 8.73 -2.93
CA ALA A 42 25.05 7.75 -3.41
C ALA A 42 24.61 6.76 -2.32
N ARG A 43 25.51 6.42 -1.38
CA ARG A 43 25.20 5.52 -0.25
C ARG A 43 24.21 6.16 0.73
N SER A 44 24.33 7.45 0.99
CA SER A 44 23.44 8.18 1.90
C SER A 44 22.00 8.20 1.38
N LYS A 45 21.81 8.44 0.06
CA LYS A 45 20.49 8.35 -0.58
C LYS A 45 19.84 6.97 -0.38
N GLN A 46 20.62 5.91 -0.54
CA GLN A 46 20.13 4.54 -0.31
C GLN A 46 19.72 4.30 1.14
N ILE A 47 20.49 4.80 2.10
CA ILE A 47 20.19 4.66 3.53
C ILE A 47 18.91 5.44 3.87
N ASN A 48 18.79 6.69 3.43
CA ASN A 48 17.62 7.52 3.66
C ASN A 48 16.34 6.84 3.16
N ILE A 49 16.36 6.33 1.93
CA ILE A 49 15.20 5.64 1.35
C ILE A 49 14.86 4.38 2.13
N LYS A 50 15.86 3.58 2.53
CA LYS A 50 15.62 2.38 3.36
C LYS A 50 15.03 2.71 4.73
N ASN A 51 15.54 3.75 5.39
CA ASN A 51 15.02 4.20 6.67
C ASN A 51 13.56 4.65 6.55
N PHE A 52 13.22 5.41 5.51
CA PHE A 52 11.83 5.78 5.24
C PHE A 52 10.93 4.55 5.06
N LEU A 53 11.34 3.56 4.25
CA LEU A 53 10.54 2.36 4.02
C LEU A 53 10.31 1.56 5.31
N GLN A 54 11.34 1.41 6.15
CA GLN A 54 11.22 0.73 7.45
C GLN A 54 10.25 1.43 8.38
N GLN A 55 10.35 2.76 8.50
CA GLN A 55 9.44 3.51 9.35
C GLN A 55 8.02 3.53 8.78
N ALA A 56 7.85 3.60 7.45
CA ALA A 56 6.53 3.58 6.81
C ALA A 56 5.83 2.23 7.05
N GLU A 57 6.57 1.13 6.98
CA GLU A 57 6.07 -0.19 7.35
C GLU A 57 5.69 -0.24 8.84
N ALA A 58 6.55 0.26 9.73
CA ALA A 58 6.31 0.29 11.17
C ALA A 58 5.10 1.15 11.57
N TYR A 59 4.85 2.23 10.83
CA TYR A 59 3.69 3.10 11.02
C TYR A 59 2.37 2.46 10.53
N GLY A 60 2.44 1.40 9.73
CA GLY A 60 1.28 0.62 9.29
C GLY A 60 0.95 0.71 7.80
N VAL A 61 1.84 1.28 6.97
CA VAL A 61 1.65 1.25 5.51
C VAL A 61 1.72 -0.20 5.01
N PRO A 62 0.70 -0.69 4.28
CA PRO A 62 0.72 -2.06 3.77
C PRO A 62 1.88 -2.30 2.80
N LYS A 63 2.54 -3.46 2.90
CA LYS A 63 3.65 -3.85 2.01
C LYS A 63 3.32 -3.73 0.53
N ALA A 64 2.07 -4.01 0.15
CA ALA A 64 1.59 -3.87 -1.23
C ALA A 64 1.65 -2.43 -1.77
N LYS A 65 1.63 -1.42 -0.89
CA LYS A 65 1.72 0.00 -1.24
C LYS A 65 3.11 0.59 -1.04
N LEU A 66 4.05 -0.15 -0.42
CA LEU A 66 5.45 0.27 -0.32
C LEU A 66 6.12 0.19 -1.70
N PHE A 67 7.08 1.08 -1.92
CA PHE A 67 7.92 1.07 -3.12
C PHE A 67 9.27 0.41 -2.84
N HIS A 68 10.01 0.06 -3.89
CA HIS A 68 11.34 -0.52 -3.77
C HIS A 68 12.41 0.57 -3.88
N LEU A 69 13.58 0.33 -3.28
CA LEU A 69 14.72 1.25 -3.36
C LEU A 69 15.03 1.71 -4.79
N GLU A 70 14.99 0.78 -5.76
CA GLU A 70 15.26 1.06 -7.18
C GLU A 70 14.21 1.95 -7.84
N ASP A 71 12.96 1.91 -7.38
CA ASP A 71 11.85 2.68 -7.94
C ASP A 71 12.11 4.19 -7.84
N LEU A 72 12.78 4.62 -6.75
CA LEU A 72 13.15 6.02 -6.51
C LEU A 72 14.61 6.32 -6.85
N LEU A 73 15.56 5.43 -6.52
CA LEU A 73 16.99 5.70 -6.74
C LEU A 73 17.34 5.83 -8.24
N HIS A 74 16.71 5.00 -9.07
CA HIS A 74 16.90 5.00 -10.54
C HIS A 74 15.68 5.58 -11.27
N LEU A 75 14.74 6.20 -10.54
CA LEU A 75 13.50 6.77 -11.07
C LEU A 75 12.69 5.78 -11.93
N ARG A 76 12.77 4.48 -11.62
CA ARG A 76 12.14 3.42 -12.41
C ARG A 76 10.63 3.46 -12.37
N HIS A 77 10.04 3.84 -11.23
CA HIS A 77 8.59 3.76 -11.04
C HIS A 77 8.07 4.78 -10.01
N ILE A 78 8.21 6.07 -10.35
CA ILE A 78 7.75 7.20 -9.53
C ILE A 78 6.28 7.12 -9.10
N PRO A 79 5.32 6.65 -9.94
CA PRO A 79 3.93 6.52 -9.50
C PRO A 79 3.76 5.63 -8.26
N ARG A 80 4.61 4.61 -8.06
CA ARG A 80 4.54 3.74 -6.87
C ARG A 80 5.02 4.47 -5.62
N VAL A 81 6.03 5.33 -5.75
CA VAL A 81 6.50 6.21 -4.68
C VAL A 81 5.39 7.16 -4.26
N THR A 82 4.74 7.82 -5.22
CA THR A 82 3.60 8.71 -4.97
C THR A 82 2.46 7.96 -4.26
N ARG A 83 2.17 6.72 -4.69
CA ARG A 83 1.13 5.88 -4.06
C ARG A 83 1.41 5.60 -2.59
N CYS A 84 2.67 5.30 -2.28
CA CYS A 84 3.11 5.07 -0.91
C CYS A 84 2.92 6.31 -0.03
N ILE A 85 3.22 7.50 -0.58
CA ILE A 85 3.02 8.77 0.14
C ILE A 85 1.54 9.02 0.40
N TYR A 86 0.65 8.77 -0.58
CA TYR A 86 -0.80 8.85 -0.36
C TYR A 86 -1.30 7.87 0.69
N ALA A 87 -0.79 6.63 0.69
CA ALA A 87 -1.15 5.63 1.68
C ALA A 87 -0.76 6.06 3.10
N LEU A 88 0.44 6.62 3.25
CA LEU A 88 0.92 7.18 4.51
C LEU A 88 0.06 8.39 4.93
N ALA A 89 -0.20 9.33 4.04
CA ALA A 89 -1.01 10.52 4.33
C ALA A 89 -2.43 10.17 4.80
N LYS A 90 -3.03 9.11 4.24
CA LYS A 90 -4.33 8.62 4.69
C LYS A 90 -4.29 8.09 6.13
N LEU A 91 -3.26 7.30 6.48
CA LEU A 91 -3.09 6.79 7.84
C LEU A 91 -2.90 7.93 8.84
N VAL A 92 -2.07 8.92 8.48
CA VAL A 92 -1.84 10.11 9.31
C VAL A 92 -3.12 10.93 9.51
N ALA A 93 -3.96 11.03 8.47
CA ALA A 93 -5.23 11.75 8.55
C ALA A 93 -6.30 11.05 9.43
N ASP A 94 -6.16 9.74 9.64
CA ASP A 94 -7.00 8.95 10.54
C ASP A 94 -6.45 8.94 11.98
N ASP A 95 -5.19 9.33 12.17
CA ASP A 95 -4.51 9.35 13.47
C ASP A 95 -4.92 10.57 14.30
N SER A 96 -5.60 10.32 15.42
CA SER A 96 -6.15 11.38 16.30
C SER A 96 -5.09 12.22 17.02
N ASN A 97 -3.84 11.76 17.06
CA ASN A 97 -2.72 12.43 17.72
C ASN A 97 -2.12 13.56 16.86
N LEU A 98 -2.33 13.55 15.53
CA LEU A 98 -1.84 14.57 14.60
C LEU A 98 -2.98 15.51 14.18
N SER A 99 -3.39 16.38 15.11
CA SER A 99 -4.50 17.32 14.90
C SER A 99 -4.25 18.40 13.83
N ASP A 100 -3.00 18.66 13.47
CA ASP A 100 -2.59 19.76 12.58
C ASP A 100 -2.04 19.28 11.22
N CYS A 101 -2.38 18.06 10.80
CA CYS A 101 -1.91 17.53 9.52
C CYS A 101 -2.91 17.84 8.38
N PRO A 102 -2.51 18.58 7.33
CA PRO A 102 -3.38 18.86 6.19
C PRO A 102 -3.80 17.57 5.47
N ARG A 103 -5.08 17.44 5.13
CA ARG A 103 -5.58 16.30 4.35
C ARG A 103 -5.14 16.40 2.90
N LEU A 104 -4.37 15.41 2.45
CA LEU A 104 -3.87 15.32 1.05
C LEU A 104 -4.98 14.96 0.04
N GLY A 105 -6.15 14.54 0.51
CA GLY A 105 -7.28 14.10 -0.33
C GLY A 105 -7.23 12.61 -0.67
N ASP A 106 -8.16 12.17 -1.51
CA ASP A 106 -8.26 10.77 -1.92
C ASP A 106 -7.18 10.39 -2.94
N GLU A 107 -6.75 9.12 -2.87
CA GLU A 107 -5.84 8.54 -3.86
C GLU A 107 -6.48 8.63 -5.25
N PRO A 108 -5.82 9.24 -6.25
CA PRO A 108 -6.44 9.53 -7.53
C PRO A 108 -6.84 8.26 -8.26
N SER A 109 -7.98 8.29 -8.95
CA SER A 109 -8.67 7.11 -9.48
C SER A 109 -7.79 6.26 -10.42
N PHE A 110 -6.88 6.88 -11.17
CA PHE A 110 -5.97 6.16 -12.08
C PHE A 110 -4.90 5.31 -11.36
N MET A 111 -4.68 5.55 -10.07
CA MET A 111 -3.78 4.75 -9.23
C MET A 111 -4.53 3.65 -8.47
N GLN A 112 -5.86 3.70 -8.46
CA GLN A 112 -6.66 2.68 -7.80
C GLN A 112 -6.61 1.38 -8.60
N GLU A 113 -6.32 0.28 -7.91
CA GLU A 113 -6.41 -1.04 -8.52
C GLU A 113 -7.88 -1.42 -8.60
N HIS A 114 -8.49 -1.19 -9.76
CA HIS A 114 -9.78 -1.79 -10.05
C HIS A 114 -9.57 -3.30 -10.11
N LYS A 115 -10.05 -4.03 -9.09
CA LYS A 115 -10.31 -5.47 -9.23
C LYS A 115 -11.31 -5.61 -10.36
N LYS A 116 -10.83 -5.84 -11.58
CA LYS A 116 -11.68 -6.17 -12.71
C LYS A 116 -12.40 -7.45 -12.30
N LYS A 117 -13.70 -7.34 -11.99
CA LYS A 117 -14.56 -8.51 -11.98
C LYS A 117 -14.57 -8.97 -13.42
N VAL A 118 -13.82 -10.03 -13.72
CA VAL A 118 -13.88 -10.66 -15.03
C VAL A 118 -15.19 -11.42 -15.07
N ASP A 119 -16.27 -10.73 -15.43
CA ASP A 119 -17.51 -11.38 -15.81
C ASP A 119 -17.28 -11.95 -17.20
N VAL A 120 -16.89 -13.23 -17.26
CA VAL A 120 -16.76 -13.94 -18.54
C VAL A 120 -18.17 -14.41 -18.91
N PRO A 121 -18.78 -13.92 -20.02
CA PRO A 121 -20.10 -14.36 -20.42
C PRO A 121 -20.13 -15.88 -20.60
N GLY A 122 -20.94 -16.57 -19.80
CA GLY A 122 -21.13 -18.02 -19.86
C GLY A 122 -20.27 -18.86 -18.90
N HIS A 123 -19.36 -18.27 -18.12
CA HIS A 123 -18.67 -19.01 -17.05
C HIS A 123 -19.48 -18.95 -15.75
N ARG A 124 -20.04 -20.09 -15.31
CA ARG A 124 -20.73 -20.17 -14.02
C ARG A 124 -19.70 -20.00 -12.90
N ASP A 125 -19.98 -19.12 -11.93
CA ASP A 125 -19.15 -18.95 -10.74
C ASP A 125 -18.95 -20.31 -10.06
N THR A 126 -17.69 -20.72 -9.91
CA THR A 126 -17.33 -22.03 -9.33
C THR A 126 -17.85 -22.20 -7.90
N LYS A 127 -18.09 -21.09 -7.19
CA LYS A 127 -18.72 -21.07 -5.86
C LYS A 127 -20.17 -21.56 -5.89
N ASP A 128 -20.95 -21.16 -6.90
CA ASP A 128 -22.36 -21.56 -7.03
C ASP A 128 -22.47 -23.03 -7.43
N VAL A 129 -21.59 -23.50 -8.31
CA VAL A 129 -21.52 -24.91 -8.71
C VAL A 129 -21.16 -25.80 -7.51
N LEU A 130 -20.19 -25.39 -6.70
CA LEU A 130 -19.79 -26.14 -5.49
C LEU A 130 -20.89 -26.15 -4.43
N ALA A 131 -21.64 -25.05 -4.29
CA ALA A 131 -22.79 -24.96 -3.39
C ALA A 131 -23.92 -25.93 -3.85
N GLN A 132 -24.22 -26.01 -5.14
CA GLN A 132 -25.22 -26.93 -5.67
C GLN A 132 -24.82 -28.39 -5.43
N LEU A 133 -23.57 -28.77 -5.77
CA LEU A 133 -23.04 -30.12 -5.58
C LEU A 133 -23.06 -30.56 -4.10
N THR A 134 -22.75 -29.65 -3.17
CA THR A 134 -22.79 -29.97 -1.73
C THR A 134 -24.21 -30.11 -1.19
N THR A 135 -25.19 -29.41 -1.76
CA THR A 135 -26.62 -29.59 -1.39
C THR A 135 -27.23 -30.87 -1.95
N GLU A 136 -26.80 -31.31 -3.14
CA GLU A 136 -27.25 -32.58 -3.74
C GLU A 136 -26.70 -33.78 -2.97
N LYS A 137 -25.41 -33.75 -2.60
CA LYS A 137 -24.78 -34.83 -1.82
C LYS A 137 -25.46 -35.05 -0.45
N LYS A 138 -25.90 -33.97 0.22
CA LYS A 138 -26.68 -34.04 1.47
C LYS A 138 -28.11 -34.59 1.29
N LYS A 139 -28.71 -34.43 0.10
CA LYS A 139 -30.03 -35.00 -0.22
C LYS A 139 -29.95 -36.51 -0.42
N ASP A 140 -28.88 -37.00 -1.05
CA ASP A 140 -28.70 -38.42 -1.32
C ASP A 140 -28.33 -39.21 -0.05
N GLU A 141 -27.51 -38.66 0.83
CA GLU A 141 -27.23 -39.26 2.16
C GLU A 141 -28.50 -39.36 3.02
N LYS A 142 -29.39 -38.37 2.96
CA LYS A 142 -30.69 -38.40 3.68
C LYS A 142 -31.68 -39.41 3.10
N LYS A 143 -31.60 -39.75 1.81
CA LYS A 143 -32.45 -40.78 1.19
C LYS A 143 -31.94 -42.18 1.54
N LEU A 144 -30.63 -42.38 1.52
CA LEU A 144 -30.02 -43.67 1.88
C LEU A 144 -30.27 -44.04 3.36
N ALA A 145 -30.19 -43.07 4.27
CA ALA A 145 -30.48 -43.28 5.69
C ALA A 145 -31.96 -43.66 5.97
N LYS A 146 -32.90 -43.21 5.14
CA LYS A 146 -34.33 -43.54 5.29
C LYS A 146 -34.68 -44.93 4.75
N HIS A 147 -33.95 -45.42 3.75
CA HIS A 147 -34.15 -46.76 3.20
C HIS A 147 -33.57 -47.85 4.11
N SER A 148 -32.55 -47.54 4.91
CA SER A 148 -31.94 -48.48 5.88
C SER A 148 -32.75 -48.66 7.18
N LEU A 149 -33.80 -47.86 7.41
CA LEU A 149 -34.65 -47.95 8.61
C LEU A 149 -35.87 -48.89 8.44
N TYR A 150 -35.98 -49.57 7.31
CA TYR A 150 -37.05 -50.53 6.99
C TYR A 150 -36.50 -51.90 6.53
N GLN A 151 -35.41 -52.37 7.14
CA GLN A 151 -35.00 -53.78 7.17
C GLN A 151 -34.63 -54.16 8.60
#